data_AF-A0A3D4TG01-F1
#
_entry.id   AF-A0A3D4TG01-F1
#
_cell.length_a   1.000
_cell.length_b   1.000
_cell.length_c   1.000
_cell.angle_alpha   90.00
_cell.angle_beta   90.00
_cell.angle_gamma   90.00
#
_symmetry.space_group_name_H-M   'P 1'
#
loop_
_entity.id
_entity.type
_entity.pdbx_description
1 polymer ?
#
loop_
_entity_poly.entity_id
_entity_poly.type
_entity_poly.pdbx_seq_one_letter_code
_entity_poly.pdbx_strand_id
1 'polypeptide(L)'
;MTTPPLAPYPATRLRRLRQADWTRRLVRETTLEPSDLIWSMVVHEGEGTIPVASMPGVERLSVKEAAKAAVRARELGIPAIAIFPHIDGARKDAAGSIAADPDGVIPRAVKAMKDAAPEVGIMCDVALDPFTDHGHDGVVEGGRILNDPTIERLIEQGLMQAQAGADILAPSDMMDGRIGRLRAALEGANFQDTMIMSYAAKYASAFYGPYRDAIGSAKLSAGQGDKKTYQMDPANTEEAIREVALDIAEGADMVMVKPGMP
;
A
#
# COMPACT_ATOMS: atom_id res chain seq x y z
N MET A 1 19.54 25.14 7.42
CA MET A 1 20.04 25.43 8.79
C MET A 1 21.54 25.22 8.81
N THR A 2 22.34 26.19 9.25
CA THR A 2 23.79 26.02 9.38
C THR A 2 24.10 25.33 10.70
N THR A 3 24.69 24.13 10.65
CA THR A 3 25.14 23.43 11.85
C THR A 3 26.23 24.26 12.54
N PRO A 4 26.13 24.56 13.85
CA PRO A 4 27.16 25.32 14.55
C PRO A 4 28.49 24.55 14.53
N PRO A 5 29.64 25.24 14.47
CA PRO A 5 30.94 24.58 14.41
C PRO A 5 31.20 23.82 15.71
N LEU A 6 31.47 22.52 15.61
CA LEU A 6 31.95 21.72 16.72
C LEU A 6 33.37 22.18 17.08
N ALA A 7 33.70 22.27 18.38
CA ALA A 7 35.07 22.53 18.80
C ALA A 7 36.00 21.43 18.25
N PRO A 8 37.27 21.74 17.91
CA PRO A 8 38.18 20.73 17.37
C PRO A 8 38.54 19.65 18.41
N TYR A 9 39.04 18.51 17.94
CA TYR A 9 39.68 17.52 18.81
C TYR A 9 40.92 18.15 19.50
N PRO A 10 41.17 17.90 20.79
CA PRO A 10 40.50 16.96 21.69
C PRO A 10 39.32 17.55 22.48
N ALA A 11 38.98 18.83 22.30
CA ALA A 11 37.89 19.50 23.01
C ALA A 11 36.55 18.84 22.70
N THR A 12 36.25 18.54 21.43
CA THR A 12 35.11 17.67 21.06
C THR A 12 35.54 16.21 20.93
N ARG A 13 34.79 15.32 21.58
CA ARG A 13 34.90 13.86 21.40
C ARG A 13 33.49 13.28 21.31
N LEU A 14 33.05 12.98 20.08
CA LEU A 14 31.72 12.41 19.83
C LEU A 14 31.49 11.05 20.53
N ARG A 15 32.58 10.35 20.88
CA ARG A 15 32.51 9.12 21.67
C ARG A 15 32.01 9.33 23.11
N ARG A 16 32.04 10.53 23.67
CA ARG A 16 31.55 10.81 25.05
C ARG A 16 30.07 10.45 25.20
N LEU A 17 29.24 10.87 24.25
CA LEU A 17 27.81 10.55 24.22
C LEU A 17 27.51 9.05 23.96
N ARG A 18 28.54 8.28 23.58
CA ARG A 18 28.46 6.86 23.21
C ARG A 18 28.99 5.93 24.31
N GLN A 19 29.46 6.45 25.45
CA GLN A 19 30.13 5.67 26.49
C GLN A 19 29.18 4.78 27.32
N ALA A 20 27.91 5.18 27.47
CA ALA A 20 26.94 4.43 28.27
C ALA A 20 25.57 4.40 27.60
N ASP A 21 24.73 3.42 27.99
CA ASP A 21 23.35 3.32 27.50
C ASP A 21 22.54 4.58 27.82
N TRP A 22 22.65 5.09 29.04
CA TRP A 22 21.89 6.27 29.47
C TRP A 22 22.22 7.53 28.66
N THR A 23 23.50 7.74 28.27
CA THR A 23 23.87 8.88 27.41
C THR A 23 23.34 8.70 26.00
N ARG A 24 23.36 7.46 25.48
CA ARG A 24 22.85 7.15 24.15
C ARG A 24 21.33 7.33 24.07
N ARG A 25 20.60 6.93 25.11
CA ARG A 25 19.15 7.16 25.24
C ARG A 25 18.82 8.64 25.34
N LEU A 26 19.60 9.41 26.10
CA LEU A 26 19.37 10.85 26.32
C LEU A 26 19.49 11.68 25.03
N VAL A 27 20.37 11.29 24.10
CA VAL A 27 20.64 12.06 22.86
C VAL A 27 20.13 11.38 21.59
N ARG A 28 19.29 10.34 21.72
CA ARG A 28 18.73 9.63 20.56
C ARG A 28 17.81 10.56 19.77
N GLU A 29 18.04 10.69 18.47
CA GLU A 29 17.28 11.58 17.58
C GLU A 29 15.98 10.94 17.06
N THR A 30 15.90 9.61 17.04
CA THR A 30 14.75 8.88 16.48
C THR A 30 14.42 7.65 17.31
N THR A 31 13.14 7.44 17.57
CA THR A 31 12.57 6.24 18.18
C THR A 31 11.56 5.63 17.22
N LEU A 32 11.32 4.32 17.35
CA LEU A 32 10.28 3.61 16.62
C LEU A 32 9.31 3.04 17.63
N GLU A 33 8.03 3.28 17.42
CA GLU A 33 6.92 2.83 18.26
C GLU A 33 5.92 2.01 17.41
N PRO A 34 5.09 1.15 18.02
CA PRO A 34 4.06 0.41 17.29
C PRO A 34 3.10 1.31 16.47
N SER A 35 2.90 2.55 16.92
CA SER A 35 2.10 3.56 16.21
C SER A 35 2.68 4.00 14.86
N ASP A 36 3.96 3.72 14.61
CA ASP A 36 4.61 4.02 13.33
C ASP A 36 4.43 2.90 12.31
N LEU A 37 3.81 1.77 12.70
CA LEU A 37 3.73 0.56 11.88
C LEU A 37 2.35 0.41 11.23
N ILE A 38 2.34 0.16 9.92
CA ILE A 38 1.19 -0.39 9.20
C ILE A 38 1.49 -1.84 8.89
N TRP A 39 0.69 -2.77 9.42
CA TRP A 39 0.92 -4.20 9.20
C TRP A 39 0.29 -4.65 7.88
N SER A 40 1.11 -5.00 6.89
CA SER A 40 0.62 -5.54 5.62
C SER A 40 0.34 -7.03 5.68
N MET A 41 -0.76 -7.49 5.08
CA MET A 41 -1.09 -8.90 4.91
C MET A 41 -1.81 -9.17 3.59
N VAL A 42 -1.73 -10.42 3.13
CA VAL A 42 -2.45 -10.90 1.96
C VAL A 42 -3.65 -11.72 2.40
N VAL A 43 -4.82 -11.49 1.82
CA VAL A 43 -6.07 -12.22 2.13
C VAL A 43 -6.52 -13.08 0.96
N HIS A 44 -7.10 -14.25 1.24
CA HIS A 44 -7.64 -15.17 0.24
C HIS A 44 -9.02 -15.71 0.63
N GLU A 45 -9.73 -16.30 -0.34
CA GLU A 45 -11.13 -16.74 -0.18
C GLU A 45 -11.32 -18.09 0.52
N GLY A 46 -10.24 -18.83 0.73
CA GLY A 46 -10.25 -20.16 1.34
C GLY A 46 -10.29 -20.11 2.86
N GLU A 47 -9.93 -21.23 3.49
CA GLU A 47 -9.83 -21.37 4.94
C GLU A 47 -8.38 -21.45 5.41
N GLY A 48 -8.15 -21.10 6.68
CA GLY A 48 -6.82 -21.16 7.30
C GLY A 48 -5.80 -20.18 6.72
N THR A 49 -4.55 -20.64 6.62
CA THR A 49 -3.41 -19.85 6.12
C THR A 49 -2.68 -20.60 5.01
N ILE A 50 -2.04 -19.85 4.10
CA ILE A 50 -1.21 -20.40 3.01
C ILE A 50 0.17 -19.74 3.05
N PRO A 51 1.28 -20.47 3.24
CA PRO A 51 2.61 -19.87 3.31
C PRO A 51 3.05 -19.28 1.96
N VAL A 52 3.77 -18.15 2.01
CA VAL A 52 4.39 -17.53 0.82
C VAL A 52 5.86 -17.92 0.76
N ALA A 53 6.23 -18.79 -0.17
CA ALA A 53 7.57 -19.39 -0.23
C ALA A 53 8.72 -18.37 -0.35
N SER A 54 8.53 -17.28 -1.09
CA SER A 54 9.53 -16.22 -1.25
C SER A 54 9.57 -15.21 -0.10
N MET A 55 8.66 -15.32 0.88
CA MET A 55 8.58 -14.47 2.06
C MET A 55 8.47 -15.33 3.33
N PRO A 56 9.58 -15.92 3.83
CA PRO A 56 9.55 -16.77 5.01
C PRO A 56 8.93 -16.05 6.22
N GLY A 57 7.95 -16.70 6.86
CA GLY A 57 7.17 -16.13 7.97
C GLY A 57 5.95 -15.31 7.55
N VAL A 58 5.70 -15.13 6.25
CA VAL A 58 4.49 -14.51 5.72
C VAL A 58 3.54 -15.57 5.18
N GLU A 59 2.27 -15.42 5.54
CA GLU A 59 1.18 -16.26 5.08
C GLU A 59 0.08 -15.41 4.46
N ARG A 60 -0.64 -15.99 3.50
CA ARG A 60 -1.93 -15.50 3.05
C ARG A 60 -2.97 -15.96 4.07
N LEU A 61 -3.85 -15.08 4.49
CA LEU A 61 -4.84 -15.35 5.53
C LEU A 61 -6.24 -15.48 4.93
N SER A 62 -7.03 -16.43 5.41
CA SER A 62 -8.48 -16.40 5.17
C SER A 62 -9.10 -15.15 5.81
N VAL A 63 -10.34 -14.82 5.43
CA VAL A 63 -11.12 -13.75 6.08
C VAL A 63 -11.19 -13.92 7.61
N LYS A 64 -11.35 -15.16 8.08
CA LYS A 64 -11.40 -15.47 9.50
C LYS A 64 -10.07 -15.23 10.21
N GLU A 65 -8.95 -15.63 9.60
CA GLU A 65 -7.63 -15.39 10.18
C GLU A 65 -7.23 -13.91 10.10
N ALA A 66 -7.66 -13.18 9.07
CA ALA A 66 -7.48 -11.73 8.98
C ALA A 66 -8.20 -10.97 10.11
N ALA A 67 -9.42 -11.38 10.47
CA ALA A 67 -10.15 -10.81 11.61
C ALA A 67 -9.41 -11.04 12.95
N LYS A 68 -8.82 -12.22 13.15
CA LYS A 68 -7.95 -12.47 14.32
C LYS A 68 -6.69 -11.61 14.29
N ALA A 69 -6.11 -11.39 13.11
CA ALA A 69 -4.95 -10.51 12.95
C ALA A 69 -5.28 -9.05 13.33
N ALA A 70 -6.50 -8.57 13.04
CA ALA A 70 -6.98 -7.26 13.49
C ALA A 70 -7.03 -7.15 15.03
N VAL A 71 -7.58 -8.16 15.71
CA VAL A 71 -7.56 -8.22 17.18
C VAL A 71 -6.13 -8.22 17.71
N ARG A 72 -5.23 -8.95 17.05
CA ARG A 72 -3.82 -8.99 17.42
C ARG A 72 -3.10 -7.65 17.20
N ALA A 73 -3.39 -6.95 16.11
CA ALA A 73 -2.84 -5.62 15.84
C ALA A 73 -3.19 -4.64 16.96
N ARG A 74 -4.47 -4.64 17.39
CA ARG A 74 -4.92 -3.87 18.56
C ARG A 74 -4.11 -4.20 19.81
N GLU A 75 -3.96 -5.48 20.15
CA GLU A 75 -3.20 -5.90 21.35
C GLU A 75 -1.74 -5.43 21.33
N LEU A 76 -1.16 -5.32 20.14
CA LEU A 76 0.21 -4.87 19.92
C LEU A 76 0.33 -3.34 19.84
N GLY A 77 -0.77 -2.60 19.79
CA GLY A 77 -0.79 -1.15 19.57
C GLY A 77 -0.47 -0.75 18.13
N ILE A 78 -0.64 -1.64 17.16
CA ILE A 78 -0.48 -1.35 15.73
C ILE A 78 -1.78 -0.69 15.24
N PRO A 79 -1.73 0.55 14.73
CA PRO A 79 -2.93 1.35 14.46
C PRO A 79 -3.66 0.95 13.18
N ALA A 80 -2.98 0.38 12.20
CA ALA A 80 -3.57 0.07 10.91
C ALA A 80 -3.03 -1.20 10.25
N ILE A 81 -3.87 -1.81 9.42
CA ILE A 81 -3.54 -2.98 8.60
C ILE A 81 -3.77 -2.64 7.11
N ALA A 82 -2.78 -2.96 6.28
CA ALA A 82 -2.91 -2.94 4.82
C ALA A 82 -3.29 -4.34 4.32
N ILE A 83 -4.40 -4.48 3.61
CA ILE A 83 -4.82 -5.76 3.03
C ILE A 83 -4.67 -5.77 1.51
N PHE A 84 -4.14 -6.88 1.00
CA PHE A 84 -3.98 -7.15 -0.42
C PHE A 84 -4.67 -8.46 -0.80
N PRO A 85 -5.41 -8.54 -1.90
CA PRO A 85 -6.07 -9.78 -2.28
C PRO A 85 -5.14 -10.75 -2.99
N HIS A 86 -5.27 -12.03 -2.70
CA HIS A 86 -4.81 -13.12 -3.55
C HIS A 86 -6.02 -13.77 -4.23
N ILE A 87 -6.13 -13.53 -5.53
CA ILE A 87 -7.24 -13.97 -6.37
C ILE A 87 -6.84 -15.21 -7.17
N ASP A 88 -7.74 -16.19 -7.25
CA ASP A 88 -7.58 -17.34 -8.14
C ASP A 88 -7.42 -16.87 -9.59
N GLY A 89 -6.38 -17.34 -10.28
CA GLY A 89 -6.11 -17.00 -11.67
C GLY A 89 -7.29 -17.28 -12.61
N ALA A 90 -8.13 -18.27 -12.32
CA ALA A 90 -9.32 -18.59 -13.12
C ALA A 90 -10.41 -17.50 -13.07
N ARG A 91 -10.35 -16.59 -12.10
CA ARG A 91 -11.29 -15.47 -11.94
C ARG A 91 -10.73 -14.14 -12.49
N LYS A 92 -9.48 -14.14 -12.95
CA LYS A 92 -8.85 -12.95 -13.51
C LYS A 92 -9.20 -12.81 -14.99
N ASP A 93 -9.34 -11.57 -15.44
CA ASP A 93 -9.57 -11.23 -16.84
C ASP A 93 -8.82 -9.94 -17.20
N ALA A 94 -8.77 -9.57 -18.48
CA ALA A 94 -8.03 -8.40 -18.93
C ALA A 94 -8.60 -7.05 -18.40
N ALA A 95 -9.82 -7.03 -17.87
CA ALA A 95 -10.45 -5.81 -17.37
C ALA A 95 -10.37 -5.68 -15.83
N GLY A 96 -9.95 -6.73 -15.13
CA GLY A 96 -10.05 -6.83 -13.68
C GLY A 96 -11.51 -6.72 -13.23
N SER A 97 -12.45 -7.41 -13.89
CA SER A 97 -13.89 -7.19 -13.69
C SER A 97 -14.34 -7.40 -12.24
N ILE A 98 -13.67 -8.29 -11.51
CA ILE A 98 -13.97 -8.61 -10.10
C ILE A 98 -13.30 -7.67 -9.08
N ALA A 99 -12.55 -6.65 -9.53
CA ALA A 99 -11.92 -5.68 -8.62
C ALA A 99 -12.93 -4.90 -7.77
N ALA A 100 -14.15 -4.71 -8.30
CA ALA A 100 -15.27 -4.02 -7.65
C ALA A 100 -16.39 -4.99 -7.21
N ASP A 101 -16.09 -6.29 -7.06
CA ASP A 101 -17.06 -7.30 -6.59
C ASP A 101 -17.41 -7.08 -5.10
N PRO A 102 -18.66 -6.70 -4.76
CA PRO A 102 -19.05 -6.45 -3.37
C PRO A 102 -19.03 -7.71 -2.50
N ASP A 103 -19.10 -8.90 -3.11
CA ASP A 103 -19.01 -10.19 -2.42
C ASP A 103 -17.57 -10.75 -2.42
N GLY A 104 -16.63 -9.99 -2.97
CA GLY A 104 -15.22 -10.35 -3.07
C GLY A 104 -14.50 -10.49 -1.73
N VAL A 105 -13.26 -10.99 -1.77
CA VAL A 105 -12.46 -11.24 -0.56
C VAL A 105 -12.20 -9.98 0.26
N ILE A 106 -12.00 -8.83 -0.40
CA ILE A 106 -11.64 -7.57 0.27
C ILE A 106 -12.81 -7.05 1.11
N PRO A 107 -14.02 -6.81 0.58
CA PRO A 107 -15.17 -6.40 1.40
C PRO A 107 -15.45 -7.31 2.59
N ARG A 108 -15.39 -8.63 2.36
CA ARG A 108 -15.62 -9.62 3.42
C ARG A 108 -14.54 -9.52 4.50
N ALA A 109 -13.27 -9.34 4.13
CA ALA A 109 -12.17 -9.13 5.07
C ALA A 109 -12.33 -7.83 5.84
N VAL A 110 -12.57 -6.70 5.16
CA VAL A 110 -12.80 -5.39 5.79
C VAL A 110 -13.90 -5.50 6.83
N LYS A 111 -15.08 -6.01 6.44
CA LYS A 111 -16.22 -6.15 7.35
C LYS A 111 -15.86 -7.00 8.57
N ALA A 112 -15.27 -8.18 8.36
CA ALA A 112 -14.93 -9.08 9.45
C ALA A 112 -13.87 -8.49 10.41
N MET A 113 -12.90 -7.74 9.89
CA MET A 113 -11.87 -7.08 10.69
C MET A 113 -12.44 -5.90 11.48
N LYS A 114 -13.28 -5.06 10.86
CA LYS A 114 -13.96 -3.95 11.55
C LYS A 114 -14.95 -4.44 12.61
N ASP A 115 -15.65 -5.55 12.37
CA ASP A 115 -16.52 -6.18 13.38
C ASP A 115 -15.71 -6.68 14.60
N ALA A 116 -14.47 -7.13 14.39
CA ALA A 116 -13.64 -7.73 15.44
C ALA A 116 -12.79 -6.71 16.24
N ALA A 117 -12.27 -5.68 15.57
CA ALA A 117 -11.41 -4.65 16.14
C ALA A 117 -11.66 -3.29 15.44
N PRO A 118 -12.81 -2.63 15.70
CA PRO A 118 -13.19 -1.38 15.05
C PRO A 118 -12.19 -0.23 15.23
N GLU A 119 -11.38 -0.28 16.28
CA GLU A 119 -10.31 0.70 16.60
C GLU A 119 -9.04 0.57 15.76
N VAL A 120 -8.90 -0.51 14.97
CA VAL A 120 -7.78 -0.68 14.02
C VAL A 120 -8.23 -0.21 12.64
N GLY A 121 -7.48 0.72 12.06
CA GLY A 121 -7.73 1.23 10.71
C GLY A 121 -7.48 0.15 9.66
N ILE A 122 -8.37 0.04 8.68
CA ILE A 122 -8.22 -0.89 7.56
C ILE A 122 -7.93 -0.11 6.29
N MET A 123 -6.74 -0.36 5.73
CA MET A 123 -6.27 0.20 4.47
C MET A 123 -6.42 -0.83 3.35
N CYS A 124 -7.17 -0.47 2.31
CA CYS A 124 -7.32 -1.28 1.10
C CYS A 124 -6.48 -0.73 -0.04
N ASP A 125 -5.81 -1.63 -0.76
CA ASP A 125 -5.13 -1.31 -2.01
C ASP A 125 -6.16 -1.06 -3.13
N VAL A 126 -5.96 0.02 -3.89
CA VAL A 126 -6.75 0.35 -5.08
C VAL A 126 -5.81 0.23 -6.29
N ALA A 127 -5.89 -0.90 -6.96
CA ALA A 127 -5.10 -1.28 -8.13
C ALA A 127 -5.72 -2.51 -8.80
N LEU A 128 -5.51 -2.68 -10.11
CA LEU A 128 -6.07 -3.81 -10.86
C LEU A 128 -5.13 -5.01 -10.98
N ASP A 129 -3.84 -4.92 -10.63
CA ASP A 129 -2.88 -5.99 -10.85
C ASP A 129 -3.16 -7.32 -10.12
N PRO A 130 -3.87 -7.36 -8.97
CA PRO A 130 -4.28 -8.63 -8.38
C PRO A 130 -5.41 -9.31 -9.18
N PHE A 131 -6.16 -8.54 -9.98
CA PHE A 131 -7.40 -8.95 -10.64
C PHE A 131 -7.24 -9.17 -12.14
N THR A 132 -6.17 -8.64 -12.74
CA THR A 132 -5.92 -8.79 -14.17
C THR A 132 -5.18 -10.07 -14.52
N ASP A 133 -5.51 -10.67 -15.66
CA ASP A 133 -4.83 -11.88 -16.17
C ASP A 133 -3.43 -11.58 -16.74
N HIS A 134 -3.13 -10.31 -16.98
CA HIS A 134 -1.83 -9.82 -17.42
C HIS A 134 -0.96 -9.25 -16.28
N GLY A 135 -1.55 -8.96 -15.11
CA GLY A 135 -0.84 -8.45 -13.93
C GLY A 135 -0.33 -7.01 -14.06
N HIS A 136 -0.94 -6.20 -14.93
CA HIS A 136 -0.74 -4.74 -14.97
C HIS A 136 -1.78 -4.05 -14.09
N ASP A 137 -1.44 -2.86 -13.60
CA ASP A 137 -2.25 -2.11 -12.63
C ASP A 137 -3.48 -1.44 -13.29
N GLY A 138 -3.64 -1.58 -14.62
CA GLY A 138 -4.67 -0.91 -15.41
C GLY A 138 -5.14 -1.66 -16.65
N VAL A 139 -6.13 -1.09 -17.32
CA VAL A 139 -6.74 -1.59 -18.57
C VAL A 139 -5.73 -1.51 -19.71
N VAL A 140 -5.60 -2.60 -20.48
CA VAL A 140 -4.66 -2.72 -21.60
C VAL A 140 -5.40 -2.69 -22.94
N GLU A 141 -5.00 -1.80 -23.85
CA GLU A 141 -5.44 -1.82 -25.26
C GLU A 141 -4.24 -1.61 -26.18
N GLY A 142 -4.10 -2.46 -27.20
CA GLY A 142 -2.99 -2.36 -28.17
C GLY A 142 -1.59 -2.43 -27.53
N GLY A 143 -1.46 -3.10 -26.38
CA GLY A 143 -0.21 -3.21 -25.62
C GLY A 143 0.15 -1.96 -24.79
N ARG A 144 -0.77 -1.01 -24.63
CA ARG A 144 -0.60 0.19 -23.81
C ARG A 144 -1.55 0.16 -22.61
N ILE A 145 -1.06 0.64 -21.46
CA ILE A 145 -1.91 0.90 -20.30
C ILE A 145 -2.67 2.20 -20.55
N LEU A 146 -4.00 2.15 -20.46
CA LEU A 146 -4.86 3.31 -20.68
C LEU A 146 -5.11 4.01 -19.34
N ASN A 147 -4.71 5.28 -19.24
CA ASN A 147 -4.84 6.06 -18.01
C ASN A 147 -6.30 6.21 -17.53
N ASP A 148 -7.11 6.93 -18.31
CA ASP A 148 -8.47 7.31 -17.89
C ASP A 148 -9.42 6.10 -17.75
N PRO A 149 -9.43 5.12 -18.68
CA PRO A 149 -10.22 3.90 -18.50
C PRO A 149 -9.80 3.07 -17.28
N THR A 150 -8.53 3.12 -16.88
CA THR A 150 -8.09 2.50 -15.63
C THR A 150 -8.68 3.22 -14.43
N ILE A 151 -8.62 4.56 -14.41
CA ILE A 151 -9.18 5.38 -13.33
C ILE A 151 -10.66 5.09 -13.11
N GLU A 152 -11.45 4.88 -14.16
CA GLU A 152 -12.86 4.50 -14.06
C GLU A 152 -13.05 3.22 -13.23
N ARG A 153 -12.25 2.18 -13.51
CA ARG A 153 -12.27 0.91 -12.76
C ARG A 153 -11.80 1.09 -11.31
N LEU A 154 -10.78 1.91 -11.08
CA LEU A 154 -10.25 2.18 -9.74
C LEU A 154 -11.26 2.94 -8.86
N ILE A 155 -12.05 3.84 -9.45
CA ILE A 155 -13.13 4.52 -8.75
C ILE A 155 -14.19 3.52 -8.29
N GLU A 156 -14.62 2.61 -9.17
CA GLU A 156 -15.58 1.56 -8.80
C GLU A 156 -15.06 0.69 -7.64
N GLN A 157 -13.79 0.28 -7.72
CA GLN A 157 -13.12 -0.48 -6.67
C GLN A 157 -13.06 0.30 -5.35
N GLY A 158 -12.62 1.57 -5.39
CA GLY A 158 -12.48 2.41 -4.21
C GLY A 158 -13.82 2.69 -3.52
N LEU A 159 -14.87 3.00 -4.29
CA LEU A 159 -16.22 3.20 -3.74
C LEU A 159 -16.77 1.93 -3.10
N MET A 160 -16.55 0.78 -3.71
CA MET A 160 -16.93 -0.52 -3.15
C MET A 160 -16.18 -0.80 -1.84
N GLN A 161 -14.88 -0.52 -1.77
CA GLN A 161 -14.08 -0.70 -0.56
C GLN A 161 -14.51 0.26 0.57
N ALA A 162 -14.80 1.52 0.24
CA ALA A 162 -15.35 2.50 1.19
C ALA A 162 -16.71 2.04 1.73
N GLN A 163 -17.60 1.54 0.85
CA GLN A 163 -18.89 0.99 1.22
C GLN A 163 -18.78 -0.23 2.15
N ALA A 164 -17.70 -1.02 2.03
CA ALA A 164 -17.42 -2.15 2.92
C ALA A 164 -16.89 -1.71 4.31
N GLY A 165 -16.51 -0.44 4.47
CA GLY A 165 -16.02 0.14 5.73
C GLY A 165 -14.50 0.30 5.80
N ALA A 166 -13.80 0.37 4.66
CA ALA A 166 -12.38 0.71 4.64
C ALA A 166 -12.17 2.15 5.14
N ASP A 167 -11.21 2.35 6.05
CA ASP A 167 -10.89 3.67 6.59
C ASP A 167 -9.95 4.43 5.64
N ILE A 168 -9.05 3.71 4.97
CA ILE A 168 -8.04 4.26 4.07
C ILE A 168 -8.11 3.52 2.73
N LEU A 169 -8.20 4.27 1.63
CA LEU A 169 -7.96 3.78 0.28
C LEU A 169 -6.55 4.15 -0.14
N ALA A 170 -5.80 3.20 -0.67
CA ALA A 170 -4.41 3.43 -1.07
C ALA A 170 -4.20 3.13 -2.56
N PRO A 171 -4.50 4.09 -3.45
CA PRO A 171 -4.25 3.97 -4.88
C PRO A 171 -2.77 3.73 -5.15
N SER A 172 -2.46 2.53 -5.64
CA SER A 172 -1.08 2.10 -5.93
C SER A 172 -0.78 1.98 -7.40
N ASP A 173 -1.74 2.26 -8.27
CA ASP A 173 -1.74 2.09 -9.72
C ASP A 173 -0.77 3.00 -10.50
N MET A 174 -0.46 4.20 -9.98
CA MET A 174 0.36 5.24 -10.65
C MET A 174 -0.26 5.80 -11.95
N MET A 175 -1.58 5.90 -12.06
CA MET A 175 -2.24 6.62 -13.16
C MET A 175 -2.34 8.12 -12.87
N ASP A 176 -2.09 8.98 -13.85
CA ASP A 176 -2.15 10.42 -13.67
C ASP A 176 -3.58 10.89 -13.33
N GLY A 177 -3.74 11.67 -12.27
CA GLY A 177 -5.03 12.25 -11.87
C GLY A 177 -5.96 11.31 -11.09
N ARG A 178 -5.52 10.09 -10.75
CA ARG A 178 -6.37 9.11 -10.03
C ARG A 178 -6.84 9.62 -8.67
N ILE A 179 -6.02 10.41 -7.97
CA ILE A 179 -6.32 10.87 -6.61
C ILE A 179 -7.49 11.84 -6.63
N GLY A 180 -7.44 12.85 -7.50
CA GLY A 180 -8.49 13.87 -7.58
C GLY A 180 -9.80 13.27 -8.06
N ARG A 181 -9.74 12.32 -8.98
CA ARG A 181 -10.91 11.62 -9.51
C ARG A 181 -11.55 10.69 -8.47
N LEU A 182 -10.74 9.96 -7.70
CA LEU A 182 -11.23 9.13 -6.59
C LEU A 182 -11.80 10.00 -5.46
N ARG A 183 -11.11 11.07 -5.05
CA ARG A 183 -11.60 12.03 -4.04
C ARG A 183 -12.96 12.61 -4.45
N ALA A 184 -13.09 13.09 -5.69
CA ALA A 184 -14.36 13.62 -6.17
C ALA A 184 -15.49 12.57 -6.16
N ALA A 185 -15.18 11.31 -6.46
CA ALA A 185 -16.14 10.22 -6.39
C ALA A 185 -16.57 9.90 -4.94
N LEU A 186 -15.62 9.86 -4.00
CA LEU A 186 -15.91 9.67 -2.57
C LEU A 186 -16.81 10.80 -2.03
N GLU A 187 -16.50 12.05 -2.34
CA GLU A 187 -17.33 13.21 -1.99
C GLU A 187 -18.75 13.06 -2.55
N GLY A 188 -18.87 12.73 -3.84
CA GLY A 188 -20.16 12.55 -4.51
C GLY A 188 -21.00 11.38 -3.98
N ALA A 189 -20.36 10.39 -3.36
CA ALA A 189 -20.98 9.22 -2.75
C ALA A 189 -21.16 9.33 -1.23
N ASN A 190 -20.88 10.50 -0.63
CA ASN A 190 -20.94 10.77 0.81
C ASN A 190 -19.96 9.95 1.67
N PHE A 191 -18.81 9.56 1.13
CA PHE A 191 -17.70 8.93 1.86
C PHE A 191 -16.61 9.96 2.23
N GLN A 192 -17.03 11.09 2.81
CA GLN A 192 -16.18 12.27 3.02
C GLN A 192 -14.98 11.97 3.94
N ASP A 193 -15.20 11.16 4.98
CA ASP A 193 -14.18 10.81 5.99
C ASP A 193 -13.26 9.65 5.55
N THR A 194 -13.52 9.02 4.40
CA THR A 194 -12.61 7.99 3.87
C THR A 194 -11.32 8.65 3.40
N MET A 195 -10.20 8.21 3.97
CA MET A 195 -8.88 8.78 3.70
C MET A 195 -8.28 8.20 2.42
N ILE A 196 -7.44 8.99 1.76
CA ILE A 196 -6.60 8.54 0.64
C ILE A 196 -5.13 8.58 1.05
N MET A 197 -4.48 7.42 1.06
CA MET A 197 -3.03 7.29 1.18
C MET A 197 -2.43 7.01 -0.19
N SER A 198 -2.02 8.08 -0.89
CA SER A 198 -1.47 7.93 -2.23
C SER A 198 -0.10 7.27 -2.21
N TYR A 199 0.11 6.25 -3.06
CA TYR A 199 1.46 5.81 -3.44
C TYR A 199 2.07 6.81 -4.43
N ALA A 200 2.26 8.05 -3.99
CA ALA A 200 2.67 9.16 -4.84
C ALA A 200 3.99 8.92 -5.57
N ALA A 201 5.00 8.41 -4.87
CA ALA A 201 6.30 8.11 -5.48
C ALA A 201 6.56 6.60 -5.48
N LYS A 202 5.86 5.86 -6.36
CA LYS A 202 6.07 4.41 -6.58
C LYS A 202 6.99 4.19 -7.77
N TYR A 203 8.19 3.72 -7.48
CA TYR A 203 9.22 3.46 -8.49
C TYR A 203 9.07 2.10 -9.16
N ALA A 204 9.49 1.99 -10.41
CA ALA A 204 9.63 0.77 -11.19
C ALA A 204 10.79 -0.07 -10.64
N SER A 205 10.54 -0.78 -9.55
CA SER A 205 11.57 -1.43 -8.73
C SER A 205 11.65 -2.94 -8.94
N ALA A 206 12.87 -3.49 -8.83
CA ALA A 206 13.12 -4.93 -8.79
C ALA A 206 12.77 -5.57 -7.42
N PHE A 207 12.53 -4.77 -6.38
CA PHE A 207 12.24 -5.27 -5.03
C PHE A 207 10.84 -5.88 -4.86
N TYR A 208 9.96 -5.79 -5.86
CA TYR A 208 8.57 -6.26 -5.75
C TYR A 208 8.37 -7.75 -6.05
N GLY A 209 9.42 -8.49 -6.41
CA GLY A 209 9.31 -9.93 -6.73
C GLY A 209 8.55 -10.74 -5.69
N PRO A 210 8.96 -10.75 -4.41
CA PRO A 210 8.28 -11.51 -3.37
C PRO A 210 6.82 -11.09 -3.14
N TYR A 211 6.51 -9.79 -3.27
CA TYR A 211 5.13 -9.30 -3.20
C TYR A 211 4.27 -9.86 -4.34
N ARG A 212 4.79 -9.89 -5.57
CA ARG A 212 4.09 -10.45 -6.73
C ARG A 212 3.80 -11.94 -6.56
N ASP A 213 4.70 -12.68 -5.90
CA ASP A 213 4.44 -14.07 -5.52
C ASP A 213 3.32 -14.16 -4.47
N ALA A 214 3.34 -13.26 -3.47
CA ALA A 214 2.36 -13.24 -2.39
C ALA A 214 0.92 -13.04 -2.91
N ILE A 215 0.70 -12.13 -3.86
CA ILE A 215 -0.62 -11.87 -4.47
C ILE A 215 -0.94 -12.75 -5.70
N GLY A 216 -0.01 -13.62 -6.11
CA GLY A 216 -0.21 -14.55 -7.23
C GLY A 216 -0.16 -13.88 -8.61
N SER A 217 0.55 -12.75 -8.76
CA SER A 217 0.75 -12.05 -10.04
C SER A 217 2.10 -12.35 -10.70
N ALA A 218 3.05 -12.97 -9.99
CA ALA A 218 4.42 -13.19 -10.50
C ALA A 218 4.49 -13.94 -11.83
N LYS A 219 3.68 -15.01 -12.02
CA LYS A 219 3.65 -15.79 -13.26
C LYS A 219 3.02 -15.03 -14.43
N LEU A 220 2.15 -14.06 -14.16
CA LEU A 220 1.45 -13.26 -15.16
C LEU A 220 2.37 -12.14 -15.69
N SER A 221 3.09 -11.48 -14.79
CA SER A 221 4.04 -10.41 -15.16
C SER A 221 5.32 -10.92 -15.82
N ALA A 222 5.72 -12.18 -15.59
CA ALA A 222 6.99 -12.74 -16.08
C ALA A 222 7.10 -12.84 -17.62
N GLY A 223 6.00 -12.63 -18.36
CA GLY A 223 6.00 -12.66 -19.83
C GLY A 223 5.34 -11.46 -20.53
N GLN A 224 4.74 -10.51 -19.80
CA GLN A 224 3.83 -9.51 -20.39
C GLN A 224 4.24 -8.04 -20.21
N GLY A 225 5.48 -7.79 -19.78
CA GLY A 225 6.09 -6.45 -19.77
C GLY A 225 6.52 -5.97 -18.39
N ASP A 226 7.17 -4.80 -18.36
CA ASP A 226 7.51 -4.10 -17.14
C ASP A 226 6.49 -2.98 -16.83
N LYS A 227 6.62 -2.36 -15.66
CA LYS A 227 5.72 -1.29 -15.19
C LYS A 227 6.29 0.12 -15.48
N LYS A 228 7.30 0.25 -16.35
CA LYS A 228 8.08 1.50 -16.52
C LYS A 228 7.34 2.61 -17.26
N THR A 229 6.20 2.32 -17.88
CA THR A 229 5.39 3.35 -18.57
C THR A 229 4.47 4.12 -17.62
N TYR A 230 4.45 3.79 -16.32
CA TYR A 230 3.63 4.46 -15.30
C TYR A 230 4.32 4.52 -13.93
N GLN A 231 5.07 3.47 -13.53
CA GLN A 231 5.92 3.58 -12.34
C GLN A 231 7.20 4.36 -12.65
N MET A 232 7.62 5.17 -11.68
CA MET A 232 8.73 6.12 -11.85
C MET A 232 10.07 5.44 -12.14
N ASP A 233 10.95 6.14 -12.86
CA ASP A 233 12.34 5.71 -13.00
C ASP A 233 13.08 5.83 -11.64
N PRO A 234 13.72 4.77 -11.12
CA PRO A 234 14.52 4.83 -9.89
C PRO A 234 15.62 5.90 -9.87
N ALA A 235 16.05 6.42 -11.01
CA ALA A 235 17.05 7.49 -11.10
C ALA A 235 16.50 8.90 -10.80
N ASN A 236 15.17 9.07 -10.71
CA ASN A 236 14.54 10.39 -10.69
C ASN A 236 14.09 10.81 -9.28
N THR A 237 14.77 11.80 -8.69
CA THR A 237 14.37 12.38 -7.39
C THR A 237 13.42 13.58 -7.52
N GLU A 238 13.69 14.50 -8.46
CA GLU A 238 12.87 15.71 -8.64
C GLU A 238 11.46 15.41 -9.17
N GLU A 239 11.32 14.32 -9.94
CA GLU A 239 10.03 13.81 -10.39
C GLU A 239 9.15 13.41 -9.20
N ALA A 240 9.73 12.78 -8.17
CA ALA A 240 8.98 12.34 -6.98
C ALA A 240 8.38 13.53 -6.22
N ILE A 241 9.08 14.67 -6.19
CA ILE A 241 8.58 15.89 -5.56
C ILE A 241 7.36 16.41 -6.33
N ARG A 242 7.35 16.29 -7.66
CA ARG A 242 6.21 16.71 -8.51
C ARG A 242 5.01 15.79 -8.34
N GLU A 243 5.23 14.48 -8.30
CA GLU A 243 4.18 13.49 -8.02
C GLU A 243 3.51 13.74 -6.67
N VAL A 244 4.31 13.92 -5.63
CA VAL A 244 3.81 14.23 -4.28
C VAL A 244 3.04 15.55 -4.28
N ALA A 245 3.56 16.59 -4.95
CA ALA A 245 2.88 17.88 -5.02
C ALA A 245 1.54 17.79 -5.76
N LEU A 246 1.47 16.99 -6.83
CA LEU A 246 0.25 16.74 -7.59
C LEU A 246 -0.80 16.06 -6.70
N ASP A 247 -0.45 14.96 -6.05
CA ASP A 247 -1.39 14.18 -5.24
C ASP A 247 -1.92 14.93 -4.03
N ILE A 248 -1.07 15.76 -3.39
CA ILE A 248 -1.52 16.65 -2.31
C ILE A 248 -2.51 17.69 -2.85
N ALA A 249 -2.24 18.29 -4.02
CA ALA A 249 -3.15 19.25 -4.64
C ALA A 249 -4.49 18.61 -5.07
N GLU A 250 -4.47 17.32 -5.36
CA GLU A 250 -5.64 16.51 -5.72
C GLU A 250 -6.44 16.00 -4.51
N GLY A 251 -5.94 16.17 -3.29
CA GLY A 251 -6.67 15.87 -2.05
C GLY A 251 -6.29 14.54 -1.39
N ALA A 252 -5.05 14.06 -1.56
CA ALA A 252 -4.52 12.98 -0.73
C ALA A 252 -4.33 13.42 0.73
N ASP A 253 -4.74 12.57 1.67
CA ASP A 253 -4.58 12.78 3.11
C ASP A 253 -3.19 12.36 3.59
N MET A 254 -2.61 11.34 2.94
CA MET A 254 -1.25 10.87 3.14
C MET A 254 -0.57 10.59 1.80
N VAL A 255 0.76 10.66 1.79
CA VAL A 255 1.60 10.29 0.64
C VAL A 255 2.64 9.27 1.05
N MET A 256 2.97 8.35 0.15
CA MET A 256 3.91 7.25 0.37
C MET A 256 4.97 7.20 -0.74
N VAL A 257 6.21 6.91 -0.32
CA VAL A 257 7.32 6.52 -1.21
C VAL A 257 7.45 5.00 -1.18
N LYS A 258 7.58 4.37 -2.35
CA LYS A 258 7.76 2.91 -2.50
C LYS A 258 8.79 2.62 -3.60
N PRO A 259 9.87 1.85 -3.34
CA PRO A 259 10.20 1.13 -2.10
C PRO A 259 10.70 2.05 -0.97
N GLY A 260 10.92 1.49 0.23
CA GLY A 260 11.25 2.29 1.42
C GLY A 260 12.74 2.51 1.68
N MET A 261 13.55 1.45 1.70
CA MET A 261 14.99 1.54 2.06
C MET A 261 15.91 2.00 0.90
N PRO A 262 15.75 1.50 -0.35
CA PRO A 262 16.58 1.91 -1.48
C PRO A 262 16.31 3.35 -1.94
#